data_AF-A0A939T3S2-F1
#
_entry.id   AF-A0A939T3S2-F1
#
_cell.length_a   1.000
_cell.length_b   1.000
_cell.length_c   1.000
_cell.angle_alpha   90.00
_cell.angle_beta   90.00
_cell.angle_gamma   90.00
#
_symmetry.space_group_name_H-M   'P 1'
#
loop_
_entity.id
_entity.type
_entity.pdbx_description
1 polymer ?
#
loop_
_entity_poly.entity_id
_entity_poly.type
_entity_poly.pdbx_seq_one_letter_code
_entity_poly.pdbx_strand_id
1 'polypeptide(L)'
;MPRRAVYAGTLAHLVAMSQTLSAELEDTGIRVMVLCPGAVATEFHERQGLDLNAIPRMSADDMVTAGLHGDALLHALFEADRAAFNGQSPELATRYRTT
;
A
#
# COMPACT_ATOMS: atom_id res chain seq x y z
N MET A 1 -3.06 9.69 12.22
CA MET A 1 -3.43 10.66 11.16
C MET A 1 -4.88 11.12 11.32
N PRO A 2 -5.21 11.94 12.33
CA PRO A 2 -6.58 12.44 12.48
C PRO A 2 -7.00 13.25 11.23
N ARG A 3 -8.28 13.13 10.83
CA ARG A 3 -8.90 13.80 9.65
C ARG A 3 -8.39 13.36 8.25
N ARG A 4 -7.73 12.20 8.13
CA ARG A 4 -7.32 11.63 6.83
C ARG A 4 -7.91 10.23 6.57
N ALA A 5 -9.04 9.90 7.20
CA ALA A 5 -9.62 8.55 7.14
C ALA A 5 -9.94 8.09 5.71
N VAL A 6 -10.58 8.95 4.92
CA VAL A 6 -10.87 8.67 3.51
C VAL A 6 -9.58 8.48 2.71
N TYR A 7 -8.64 9.41 2.83
CA TYR A 7 -7.33 9.33 2.15
C TYR A 7 -6.59 8.03 2.49
N ALA A 8 -6.45 7.70 3.78
CA ALA A 8 -5.76 6.49 4.23
C ALA A 8 -6.51 5.22 3.79
N GLY A 9 -7.84 5.21 3.86
CA GLY A 9 -8.67 4.09 3.41
C GLY A 9 -8.55 3.85 1.91
N THR A 10 -8.56 4.91 1.10
CA THR A 10 -8.34 4.80 -0.36
C THR A 10 -6.96 4.26 -0.69
N LEU A 11 -5.90 4.72 0.00
CA LEU A 11 -4.55 4.18 -0.22
C LEU A 11 -4.45 2.70 0.18
N ALA A 12 -5.06 2.30 1.30
CA ALA A 12 -5.11 0.89 1.69
C ALA A 12 -5.88 0.04 0.67
N HIS A 13 -6.99 0.55 0.13
CA HIS A 13 -7.73 -0.10 -0.95
C HIS A 13 -6.88 -0.28 -2.21
N LEU A 14 -6.12 0.74 -2.63
CA LEU A 14 -5.24 0.63 -3.82
C LEU A 14 -4.16 -0.44 -3.65
N VAL A 15 -3.62 -0.62 -2.44
CA VAL A 15 -2.67 -1.69 -2.14
C VAL A 15 -3.32 -3.06 -2.32
N ALA A 16 -4.46 -3.30 -1.66
CA ALA A 16 -5.17 -4.58 -1.76
C ALA A 16 -5.66 -4.87 -3.19
N MET A 17 -6.15 -3.85 -3.90
CA MET A 17 -6.56 -3.97 -5.31
C MET A 17 -5.38 -4.35 -6.21
N SER A 18 -4.22 -3.71 -6.04
CA SER A 18 -3.00 -4.05 -6.80
C SER A 18 -2.51 -5.46 -6.46
N GLN A 19 -2.63 -5.83 -5.18
CA GLN A 19 -2.64 -7.17 -4.60
C GLN A 19 -3.26 -8.22 -5.52
N THR A 20 -4.59 -8.18 -5.51
CA THR A 20 -5.45 -9.12 -6.22
C THR A 20 -5.26 -9.06 -7.73
N LEU A 21 -5.14 -7.86 -8.30
CA LEU A 21 -4.93 -7.70 -9.74
C LEU A 21 -3.63 -8.35 -10.21
N SER A 22 -2.55 -8.27 -9.42
CA SER A 22 -1.29 -8.94 -9.76
C SER A 22 -1.46 -10.47 -9.80
N ALA A 23 -2.22 -11.05 -8.88
CA ALA A 23 -2.48 -12.50 -8.86
C ALA A 23 -3.39 -12.93 -10.02
N GLU A 24 -4.40 -12.12 -10.36
CA GLU A 24 -5.29 -12.39 -11.51
C GLU A 24 -4.55 -12.34 -12.87
N LEU A 25 -3.42 -11.64 -12.95
CA LEU A 25 -2.66 -11.41 -14.18
C LEU A 25 -1.39 -12.25 -14.31
N GLU A 26 -1.10 -13.16 -13.38
CA GLU A 26 0.17 -13.92 -13.30
C GLU A 26 0.58 -14.58 -14.63
N ASP A 27 -0.37 -15.18 -15.35
CA ASP A 27 -0.11 -15.91 -16.61
C ASP A 27 -0.21 -15.05 -17.88
N THR A 28 -0.43 -13.74 -17.75
CA THR A 28 -0.65 -12.83 -18.89
C THR A 28 0.63 -12.15 -19.38
N GLY A 29 1.72 -12.24 -18.62
CA GLY A 29 2.94 -11.48 -18.84
C GLY A 29 2.84 -9.99 -18.46
N ILE A 30 1.69 -9.53 -17.95
CA ILE A 30 1.51 -8.18 -17.41
C ILE A 30 1.98 -8.16 -15.96
N ARG A 31 2.80 -7.15 -15.60
CA ARG A 31 3.25 -6.92 -14.23
C ARG A 31 2.52 -5.74 -13.61
N VAL A 32 1.98 -5.94 -12.41
CA VAL A 32 1.36 -4.88 -11.61
C VAL A 32 2.31 -4.47 -10.49
N MET A 33 2.43 -3.17 -10.26
CA MET A 33 3.29 -2.61 -9.21
C MET A 33 2.51 -1.57 -8.40
N VAL A 34 2.71 -1.59 -7.08
CA VAL A 34 2.22 -0.54 -6.18
C VAL A 34 3.41 0.07 -5.45
N LEU A 35 3.46 1.40 -5.39
CA LEU A 35 4.52 2.14 -4.72
C LEU A 35 3.92 2.87 -3.52
N CYS A 36 4.50 2.64 -2.33
CA CYS A 36 4.06 3.24 -1.08
C CYS A 36 5.13 4.20 -0.52
N PRO A 37 5.43 5.31 -1.22
CA PRO A 37 6.46 6.23 -0.76
C PRO A 37 6.05 6.95 0.53
N GLY A 38 7.06 7.43 1.26
CA GLY A 38 6.88 8.44 2.29
C GLY A 38 6.57 9.81 1.69
N ALA A 39 6.87 10.88 2.44
CA ALA A 39 6.68 12.24 1.92
C ALA A 39 7.61 12.52 0.72
N VAL A 40 7.03 12.88 -0.42
CA VAL A 40 7.75 13.27 -1.65
C VAL A 40 7.69 14.78 -1.81
N ALA A 41 8.80 15.40 -2.20
CA ALA A 41 8.95 16.83 -2.44
C ALA A 41 8.24 17.25 -3.75
N THR A 42 6.91 17.25 -3.72
CA THR A 42 6.02 17.75 -4.77
C THR A 42 5.13 18.87 -4.23
N GLU A 43 4.42 19.55 -5.12
CA GLU A 43 3.48 20.62 -4.80
C GLU A 43 2.20 20.12 -4.08
N PHE A 44 2.04 18.80 -3.90
CA PHE A 44 0.84 18.19 -3.31
C PHE A 44 0.47 18.80 -1.95
N HIS A 45 1.47 19.04 -1.10
CA HIS A 45 1.27 19.54 0.26
C HIS A 45 1.17 21.07 0.30
N GLU A 46 1.89 21.76 -0.57
CA GLU A 46 1.77 23.22 -0.75
C GLU A 46 0.35 23.61 -1.16
N ARG A 47 -0.26 22.86 -2.08
CA ARG A 47 -1.67 23.05 -2.49
C ARG A 47 -2.67 22.80 -1.37
N GLN A 48 -2.30 22.05 -0.33
CA GLN A 48 -3.11 21.84 0.88
C GLN A 48 -2.86 22.94 1.94
N GLY A 49 -2.02 23.93 1.65
CA GLY A 49 -1.59 24.95 2.60
C GLY A 49 -0.65 24.42 3.69
N LEU A 50 0.00 23.28 3.46
CA LEU A 50 0.90 22.64 4.40
C LEU A 50 2.35 22.95 4.03
N ASP A 51 3.08 23.59 4.95
CA ASP A 51 4.53 23.71 4.85
C ASP A 51 5.20 22.44 5.41
N LEU A 52 5.89 21.72 4.54
CA LEU A 52 6.65 20.52 4.89
C LEU A 52 8.16 20.71 4.78
N ASN A 53 8.65 21.95 4.69
CA ASN A 53 10.09 22.22 4.57
C ASN A 53 10.90 21.70 5.76
N ALA A 54 10.28 21.56 6.93
CA ALA A 54 10.89 21.01 8.13
C ALA A 54 10.91 19.47 8.20
N ILE A 55 10.28 18.77 7.26
CA ILE A 55 10.18 17.30 7.27
C ILE A 55 11.09 16.73 6.18
N PRO A 56 11.92 15.71 6.50
CA PRO A 56 12.69 15.00 5.48
C PRO A 56 11.77 14.44 4.39
N ARG A 57 12.07 14.76 3.14
CA ARG A 57 11.29 14.35 1.96
C ARG A 57 12.22 13.73 0.93
N MET A 58 11.72 12.71 0.26
CA MET A 58 12.35 12.14 -0.93
C MET A 58 12.12 13.07 -2.13
N SER A 59 13.10 13.21 -3.03
CA SER A 59 12.87 13.92 -4.29
C SER A 59 11.97 13.11 -5.23
N ALA A 60 11.36 13.75 -6.22
CA ALA A 60 10.58 13.04 -7.23
C ALA A 60 11.48 12.07 -8.04
N ASP A 61 12.69 12.49 -8.37
CA ASP A 61 13.66 11.69 -9.12
C ASP A 61 14.10 10.45 -8.33
N ASP A 62 14.38 10.59 -7.02
CA ASP A 62 14.70 9.46 -6.16
C ASP A 62 13.53 8.49 -6.06
N MET A 63 12.29 9.00 -6.01
CA MET A 63 11.09 8.17 -5.96
C MET A 63 10.92 7.34 -7.24
N VAL A 64 11.07 7.96 -8.41
CA VAL A 64 10.99 7.25 -9.70
C VAL A 64 12.14 6.25 -9.81
N THR A 65 13.35 6.66 -9.45
CA THR A 65 14.53 5.78 -9.45
C THR A 65 14.30 4.57 -8.56
N ALA A 66 13.82 4.75 -7.33
CA ALA A 66 13.50 3.65 -6.43
C ALA A 66 12.38 2.75 -6.98
N GLY A 67 11.34 3.34 -7.59
CA GLY A 67 10.22 2.61 -8.18
C GLY A 67 10.60 1.75 -9.38
N LEU A 68 11.53 2.22 -10.23
CA LEU A 68 12.01 1.47 -11.39
C LEU A 68 12.99 0.35 -11.02
N HIS A 69 13.71 0.49 -9.90
CA HIS A 69 14.66 -0.52 -9.43
C HIS A 69 14.06 -1.53 -8.44
N GLY A 70 12.88 -1.26 -7.87
CA GLY A 70 12.26 -2.08 -6.84
C GLY A 70 11.09 -2.92 -7.37
N ASP A 71 11.23 -4.23 -7.41
CA ASP A 71 10.15 -5.22 -7.62
C ASP A 71 9.64 -5.84 -6.30
N ALA A 72 10.30 -5.55 -5.18
CA ALA A 72 10.18 -6.34 -3.96
C ALA A 72 8.96 -6.01 -3.07
N LEU A 73 8.40 -4.80 -3.12
CA LEU A 73 7.38 -4.38 -2.14
C LEU A 73 6.05 -5.13 -2.30
N LEU A 74 5.59 -5.33 -3.55
CA LEU A 74 4.34 -6.05 -3.81
C LEU A 74 4.48 -7.52 -3.40
N HIS A 75 5.65 -8.12 -3.65
CA HIS A 75 5.94 -9.49 -3.27
C HIS A 75 6.05 -9.67 -1.74
N ALA A 76 6.67 -8.72 -1.04
CA ALA A 76 6.78 -8.74 0.42
C ALA A 76 5.41 -8.54 1.10
N LEU A 77 4.58 -7.64 0.57
CA LEU A 77 3.20 -7.47 1.04
C LEU A 77 2.36 -8.72 0.75
N PHE A 78 2.53 -9.35 -0.41
CA PHE A 78 1.82 -10.58 -0.76
C PHE A 78 2.16 -11.72 0.21
N GLU A 79 3.44 -11.90 0.57
CA GLU A 79 3.81 -12.89 1.59
C GLU A 79 3.23 -12.57 2.97
N ALA A 80 3.22 -11.29 3.37
CA ALA A 80 2.64 -10.86 4.64
C ALA A 80 1.12 -11.10 4.69
N ASP A 81 0.39 -10.76 3.62
CA ASP A 81 -1.04 -10.98 3.52
C ASP A 81 -1.37 -12.46 3.42
N ARG A 82 -0.64 -13.25 2.63
CA ARG A 82 -0.81 -14.71 2.54
C ARG A 82 -0.58 -15.38 3.90
N ALA A 83 0.39 -14.93 4.67
CA ALA A 83 0.61 -15.39 6.04
C ALA A 83 -0.59 -15.04 6.96
N ALA A 84 -1.18 -13.86 6.80
CA ALA A 84 -2.36 -13.44 7.55
C ALA A 84 -3.64 -14.21 7.13
N PHE A 85 -3.83 -14.46 5.82
CA PHE A 85 -4.98 -15.16 5.27
C PHE A 85 -4.96 -16.66 5.54
N ASN A 86 -3.79 -17.31 5.51
CA ASN A 86 -3.67 -18.73 5.87
C ASN A 86 -3.96 -19.02 7.36
N GLY A 87 -4.04 -17.99 8.20
CA GLY A 87 -4.48 -18.10 9.60
C GLY A 87 -5.98 -17.93 9.80
N GLN A 88 -6.76 -17.64 8.75
CA GLN A 88 -8.19 -17.42 8.87
C GLN A 88 -8.99 -18.73 8.85
N SER A 89 -9.84 -18.90 9.86
CA SER A 89 -10.85 -19.95 9.91
C SER A 89 -12.20 -19.37 9.46
N PRO A 90 -13.00 -20.08 8.64
CA PRO A 90 -14.36 -19.68 8.32
C PRO A 90 -15.30 -19.76 9.53
N GLU A 91 -14.85 -20.34 10.65
CA GLU A 91 -15.63 -20.38 11.88
C GLU A 91 -15.53 -19.07 12.67
N LEU A 92 -16.64 -18.65 13.25
CA LEU A 92 -16.67 -17.51 14.18
C LEU A 92 -15.63 -17.69 15.28
N ALA A 93 -14.96 -16.60 15.69
CA ALA A 93 -14.05 -16.63 16.83
C ALA A 93 -14.78 -17.17 18.06
N THR A 94 -14.09 -17.91 18.93
CA THR A 94 -14.71 -18.64 20.04
C THR A 94 -15.57 -17.76 20.95
N ARG A 95 -15.22 -16.48 21.10
CA ARG A 95 -16.00 -15.47 21.85
C ARG A 95 -17.37 -15.11 21.25
N TYR A 96 -17.62 -15.48 19.99
CA TYR A 96 -18.89 -15.27 19.27
C TYR A 96 -19.64 -16.58 19.02
N ARG A 97 -19.12 -17.72 19.49
CA ARG A 97 -19.84 -18.98 19.47
C ARG A 97 -20.74 -19.02 20.71
N THR A 98 -22.04 -19.07 20.52
CA THR A 98 -23.00 -19.32 21.60
C THR A 98 -22.87 -20.78 22.01
N THR A 99 -22.77 -21.04 23.32
CA THR A 99 -22.66 -22.39 23.91
C THR A 99 -23.87 -23.26 23.61
#